data_AF-A0A7Y3X1Q8-F1
#
_entry.id   AF-A0A7Y3X1Q8-F1
#
_cell.length_a   1.000
_cell.length_b   1.000
_cell.length_c   1.000
_cell.angle_alpha   90.00
_cell.angle_beta   90.00
_cell.angle_gamma   90.00
#
_symmetry.space_group_name_H-M   'P 1'
#
loop_
_entity.id
_entity.type
_entity.pdbx_description
1 polymer ?
#
loop_
_entity_poly.entity_id
_entity_poly.type
_entity_poly.pdbx_seq_one_letter_code
_entity_poly.pdbx_strand_id
1 'polypeptide(L)'
;MQITETKKKSFLSGLTGQILIAMVLGAILGIILHNSISPEAAQSFSNKIKMLATIFIRLVQMIISPLVFTTLVVGIAKLGDIKAVGRIGGKALGWFFTASFISLLIGLFYVNILEPGVGLKLAHVDIATASEVTAKTKSISFENFVEHIVPKSIIEAMATNEILQIVIFSIFFGLAAASLGSTVKPVINALDKTSHIVLKMVNYVMNFAPIGVFGAIAGVFAVRDFQELAITYFKFFGSFLIGISTLWVVLIVVGYVFLKGRMTELLRRIIGPLVIAFGTTSSEAVFPKLTEELEDFGVKNRIVSFMLPLGYSFNLDGSMMYMTFASIFIAQAYGVHLDLGTQMVMLLVLMLTSKGIAGVPRASLVVVAATCGMFDIPVEGIALILPIDHFCDMFRSATNVLGNALATSVVGQWEDDKESEIASEI
;
A
#
# COMPACT_ATOMS: atom_id res chain seq x y z
N MET A 1 -28.09 -16.41 24.48
CA MET A 1 -27.51 -16.43 23.12
C MET A 1 -28.46 -15.65 22.20
N GLN A 2 -28.30 -14.33 22.10
CA GLN A 2 -29.04 -13.53 21.14
C GLN A 2 -28.24 -13.53 19.84
N ILE A 3 -28.77 -14.20 18.82
CA ILE A 3 -28.25 -14.12 17.46
C ILE A 3 -28.56 -12.71 16.97
N THR A 4 -27.58 -11.82 17.02
CA THR A 4 -27.71 -10.49 16.41
C THR A 4 -27.70 -10.70 14.90
N GLU A 5 -28.88 -10.68 14.27
CA GLU A 5 -29.00 -10.60 12.81
C GLU A 5 -28.29 -9.33 12.33
N THR A 6 -27.06 -9.48 11.83
CA THR A 6 -26.36 -8.42 11.13
C THR A 6 -27.04 -8.24 9.78
N LYS A 7 -28.00 -7.31 9.72
CA LYS A 7 -28.66 -6.86 8.50
C LYS A 7 -27.58 -6.59 7.44
N LYS A 8 -27.50 -7.42 6.39
CA LYS A 8 -26.53 -7.27 5.28
C LYS A 8 -26.67 -5.85 4.74
N LYS A 9 -25.71 -4.97 5.05
CA LYS A 9 -25.66 -3.63 4.45
C LYS A 9 -25.54 -3.81 2.94
N SER A 10 -26.43 -3.16 2.19
CA SER A 10 -26.36 -3.12 0.73
C SER A 10 -24.96 -2.68 0.29
N PHE A 11 -24.43 -3.28 -0.78
CA PHE A 11 -23.13 -2.89 -1.35
C PHE A 11 -23.06 -1.37 -1.61
N LEU A 12 -24.18 -0.76 -2.01
CA LEU A 12 -24.33 0.68 -2.25
C LEU A 12 -24.31 1.53 -0.97
N SER A 13 -24.63 0.96 0.20
CA SER A 13 -24.55 1.66 1.49
C SER A 13 -23.21 1.47 2.21
N GLY A 14 -22.32 0.65 1.66
CA GLY A 14 -20.93 0.56 2.09
C GLY A 14 -20.09 1.74 1.60
N LEU A 15 -18.97 2.01 2.27
CA LEU A 15 -18.05 3.09 1.90
C LEU A 15 -17.54 2.96 0.45
N THR A 16 -17.37 1.74 -0.03
CA THR A 16 -17.04 1.45 -1.43
C THR A 16 -18.13 1.93 -2.38
N GLY A 17 -19.40 1.56 -2.12
CA GLY A 17 -20.53 2.01 -2.92
C GLY A 17 -20.67 3.54 -2.93
N GLN A 18 -20.46 4.19 -1.78
CA GLN A 18 -20.48 5.65 -1.68
C GLN A 18 -19.40 6.32 -2.54
N ILE A 19 -18.18 5.77 -2.59
CA ILE A 19 -17.12 6.28 -3.46
C ILE A 19 -17.45 6.08 -4.94
N LEU A 20 -17.96 4.91 -5.32
CA LEU A 20 -18.35 4.65 -6.71
C LEU A 20 -19.46 5.60 -7.16
N ILE A 21 -20.47 5.84 -6.31
CA ILE A 21 -21.53 6.82 -6.57
C ILE A 21 -20.93 8.23 -6.69
N ALA A 22 -20.08 8.64 -5.75
CA ALA A 22 -19.44 9.95 -5.76
C ALA A 22 -18.56 10.17 -7.01
N MET A 23 -17.85 9.14 -7.44
CA MET A 23 -17.07 9.12 -8.68
C MET A 23 -17.97 9.30 -9.90
N VAL A 24 -19.05 8.53 -10.03
CA VAL A 24 -19.98 8.63 -11.16
C VAL A 24 -20.64 10.01 -11.20
N LEU A 25 -21.12 10.51 -10.05
CA LEU A 25 -21.72 11.84 -9.94
C LEU A 25 -20.71 12.95 -10.28
N GLY A 26 -19.47 12.82 -9.80
CA GLY A 26 -18.39 13.76 -10.09
C GLY A 26 -18.05 13.77 -11.58
N ALA A 27 -17.94 12.60 -12.20
CA ALA A 27 -17.66 12.48 -13.63
C ALA A 27 -18.79 13.08 -14.47
N ILE A 28 -20.05 12.76 -14.17
CA ILE A 28 -21.22 13.34 -14.85
C ILE A 28 -21.20 14.87 -14.74
N LEU A 29 -20.99 15.41 -13.54
CA LEU A 29 -20.93 16.87 -13.34
C LEU A 29 -19.79 17.50 -14.14
N GLY A 30 -18.59 16.91 -14.09
CA GLY A 30 -17.43 17.39 -14.84
C GLY A 30 -17.69 17.38 -16.36
N ILE A 31 -18.20 16.28 -16.91
CA ILE A 31 -18.50 16.15 -18.35
C ILE A 31 -19.56 17.16 -18.80
N ILE A 32 -20.63 17.34 -18.00
CA ILE A 32 -21.66 18.33 -18.31
C ILE A 32 -21.04 19.73 -18.37
N LEU A 33 -20.22 20.10 -17.38
CA LEU A 33 -19.56 21.41 -17.35
C LEU A 33 -18.57 21.57 -18.51
N HIS A 34 -17.75 20.56 -18.80
CA HIS A 34 -16.81 20.60 -19.92
C HIS A 34 -17.49 20.95 -21.25
N ASN A 35 -18.68 20.39 -21.49
CA ASN A 35 -19.43 20.59 -22.73
C ASN A 35 -20.33 21.84 -22.73
N SER A 36 -20.66 22.40 -21.56
CA SER A 36 -21.71 23.44 -21.43
C SER A 36 -21.18 24.84 -21.12
N ILE A 37 -19.93 24.97 -20.67
CA ILE A 37 -19.36 26.27 -20.28
C ILE A 37 -18.02 26.52 -20.97
N SER A 38 -17.58 27.79 -21.00
CA SER A 38 -16.30 28.15 -21.61
C SER A 38 -15.13 27.51 -20.85
N PRO A 39 -13.98 27.25 -21.53
CA PRO A 39 -12.80 26.67 -20.91
C PRO A 39 -12.32 27.41 -19.66
N GLU A 40 -12.42 28.75 -19.65
CA GLU A 40 -12.00 29.59 -18.52
C GLU A 40 -12.92 29.39 -17.31
N ALA A 41 -14.23 29.30 -17.54
CA ALA A 41 -15.21 29.03 -16.50
C ALA A 41 -15.03 27.60 -15.94
N ALA A 42 -14.75 26.63 -16.80
CA ALA A 42 -14.47 25.25 -16.41
C ALA A 42 -13.19 25.15 -15.56
N GLN A 43 -12.14 25.89 -15.92
CA GLN A 43 -10.90 25.98 -15.13
C GLN A 43 -11.14 26.62 -13.76
N SER A 44 -11.91 27.69 -13.69
CA SER A 44 -12.29 28.34 -12.43
C SER A 44 -13.09 27.41 -11.52
N PHE A 45 -14.04 26.67 -12.08
CA PHE A 45 -14.77 25.63 -11.36
C PHE A 45 -13.84 24.53 -10.85
N SER A 46 -12.97 24.00 -11.72
CA SER A 46 -11.97 22.97 -11.40
C SER A 46 -11.11 23.37 -10.21
N ASN A 47 -10.59 24.60 -10.19
CA ASN A 47 -9.78 25.12 -9.08
C ASN A 47 -10.56 25.16 -7.76
N LYS A 48 -11.84 25.55 -7.78
CA LYS A 48 -12.68 25.62 -6.57
C LYS A 48 -13.08 24.25 -6.07
N ILE A 49 -13.53 23.36 -6.96
CA ILE A 49 -14.05 22.05 -6.56
C ILE A 49 -12.93 21.10 -6.11
N LYS A 50 -11.71 21.26 -6.64
CA LYS A 50 -10.51 20.55 -6.18
C LYS A 50 -10.16 20.82 -4.72
N MET A 51 -10.65 21.92 -4.12
CA MET A 51 -10.48 22.18 -2.68
C MET A 51 -10.99 21.02 -1.81
N LEU A 52 -12.05 20.32 -2.25
CA LEU A 52 -12.55 19.13 -1.55
C LEU A 52 -11.52 17.99 -1.53
N ALA A 53 -10.83 17.78 -2.66
CA ALA A 53 -9.75 16.81 -2.76
C ALA A 53 -8.54 17.24 -1.92
N THR A 54 -8.19 18.54 -1.93
CA THR A 54 -7.12 19.09 -1.10
C THR A 54 -7.38 18.89 0.39
N ILE A 55 -8.61 19.13 0.87
CA ILE A 55 -8.98 18.89 2.27
C ILE A 55 -8.84 17.41 2.60
N PHE A 56 -9.33 16.51 1.74
CA PHE A 56 -9.19 15.07 1.94
C PHE A 56 -7.71 14.65 2.03
N ILE A 57 -6.86 15.15 1.14
CA ILE A 57 -5.41 14.88 1.16
C ILE A 57 -4.76 15.39 2.44
N ARG A 58 -5.12 16.59 2.92
CA ARG A 58 -4.60 17.13 4.19
C ARG A 58 -5.01 16.29 5.40
N LEU A 59 -6.24 15.76 5.40
CA LEU A 59 -6.70 14.84 6.43
C LEU A 59 -5.88 13.54 6.43
N VAL A 60 -5.51 13.05 5.25
CA VAL A 60 -4.61 11.90 5.09
C VAL A 60 -3.20 12.25 5.59
N GLN A 61 -2.61 13.36 5.17
CA GLN A 61 -1.28 13.79 5.61
C GLN A 61 -1.17 13.94 7.14
N MET A 62 -2.21 14.47 7.78
CA MET A 62 -2.28 14.66 9.23
C MET A 62 -2.09 13.34 10.02
N ILE A 63 -2.56 12.21 9.49
CA ILE A 63 -2.54 10.93 10.20
C ILE A 63 -1.31 10.06 9.88
N ILE A 64 -0.61 10.32 8.77
CA ILE A 64 0.49 9.46 8.28
C ILE A 64 1.60 9.37 9.30
N SER A 65 2.13 10.52 9.73
CA SER A 65 3.32 10.59 10.58
C SER A 65 3.12 9.84 11.93
N PRO A 66 2.03 10.08 12.70
CA PRO A 66 1.73 9.30 13.90
C PRO A 66 1.48 7.81 13.62
N LEU A 67 0.83 7.49 12.50
CA LEU A 67 0.53 6.11 12.12
C LEU A 67 1.82 5.33 11.88
N VAL A 68 2.69 5.83 10.99
CA VAL A 68 3.97 5.21 10.63
C VAL A 68 4.84 5.06 11.88
N PHE A 69 4.95 6.11 12.71
CA PHE A 69 5.77 6.05 13.91
C PHE A 69 5.31 4.94 14.87
N THR A 70 4.03 4.96 15.24
CA THR A 70 3.48 4.04 16.25
C THR A 70 3.46 2.60 15.76
N THR A 71 3.01 2.37 14.52
CA THR A 71 2.89 1.01 13.96
C THR A 71 4.23 0.33 13.76
N LEU A 72 5.24 1.06 13.27
CA LEU A 72 6.58 0.50 13.09
C LEU A 72 7.29 0.23 14.41
N VAL A 73 7.23 1.16 15.36
CA VAL A 73 7.82 0.94 16.68
C VAL A 73 7.19 -0.26 17.36
N VAL A 74 5.85 -0.35 17.37
CA VAL A 74 5.12 -1.48 17.95
C VAL A 74 5.45 -2.77 17.22
N GLY A 75 5.50 -2.75 15.88
CA GLY A 75 5.87 -3.90 15.07
C GLY A 75 7.27 -4.43 15.41
N ILE A 76 8.27 -3.54 15.48
CA ILE A 76 9.65 -3.90 15.81
C ILE A 76 9.80 -4.32 17.28
N ALA A 77 9.11 -3.66 18.20
CA ALA A 77 9.15 -4.01 19.61
C ALA A 77 8.49 -5.38 19.88
N LYS A 78 7.38 -5.70 19.18
CA LYS A 78 6.76 -7.03 19.20
C LYS A 78 7.66 -8.09 18.55
N LEU A 79 8.45 -7.73 17.54
CA LEU A 79 9.53 -8.57 17.00
C LEU A 79 10.66 -8.79 18.03
N GLY A 80 10.86 -7.91 19.00
CA GLY A 80 11.89 -8.01 20.04
C GLY A 80 11.77 -9.22 20.98
N ASP A 81 10.60 -9.85 21.08
CA ASP A 81 10.37 -11.06 21.88
C ASP A 81 10.75 -12.36 21.11
N ILE A 82 11.34 -12.23 19.92
CA ILE A 82 11.80 -13.34 19.06
C ILE A 82 12.93 -14.17 19.68
N LYS A 83 13.51 -13.80 20.84
CA LYS A 83 14.38 -14.73 21.58
C LYS A 83 13.68 -16.06 21.91
N ALA A 84 12.35 -16.08 21.99
CA ALA A 84 11.55 -17.31 22.10
C ALA A 84 11.06 -17.90 20.75
N VAL A 85 11.10 -17.13 19.65
CA VAL A 85 10.57 -17.49 18.30
C VAL A 85 11.60 -17.21 17.20
N GLY A 86 12.88 -17.46 17.51
CA GLY A 86 14.00 -17.35 16.57
C GLY A 86 13.85 -18.32 15.40
N ARG A 87 14.80 -18.30 14.45
CA ARG A 87 14.80 -19.10 13.21
C ARG A 87 13.58 -18.93 12.30
N ILE A 88 12.38 -19.30 12.74
CA ILE A 88 11.10 -19.13 12.01
C ILE A 88 10.91 -17.66 11.63
N GLY A 89 11.07 -16.75 12.60
CA GLY A 89 11.00 -15.30 12.34
C GLY A 89 12.04 -14.81 11.33
N GLY A 90 13.27 -15.34 11.38
CA GLY A 90 14.33 -14.99 10.42
C GLY A 90 14.02 -15.48 9.00
N LYS A 91 13.57 -16.73 8.86
CA LYS A 91 13.10 -17.30 7.58
C LYS A 91 11.92 -16.50 7.02
N ALA A 92 10.95 -16.15 7.88
CA ALA A 92 9.79 -15.37 7.51
C ALA A 92 10.16 -13.98 6.99
N LEU A 93 10.97 -13.22 7.75
CA LEU A 93 11.42 -11.89 7.35
C LEU A 93 12.25 -11.95 6.06
N GLY A 94 13.18 -12.90 5.93
CA GLY A 94 13.94 -13.11 4.70
C GLY A 94 13.03 -13.31 3.48
N TRP A 95 11.99 -14.13 3.62
CA TRP A 95 10.97 -14.31 2.58
C TRP A 95 10.21 -13.01 2.29
N PHE A 96 9.69 -12.34 3.33
CA PHE A 96 8.85 -11.15 3.15
C PHE A 96 9.59 -10.00 2.49
N PHE A 97 10.83 -9.74 2.88
CA PHE A 97 11.65 -8.69 2.27
C PHE A 97 11.98 -9.00 0.80
N THR A 98 12.34 -10.26 0.50
CA THR A 98 12.67 -10.66 -0.88
C THR A 98 11.44 -10.64 -1.79
N ALA A 99 10.30 -11.21 -1.36
CA ALA A 99 9.05 -11.20 -2.11
C ALA A 99 8.52 -9.77 -2.35
N SER A 100 8.60 -8.91 -1.32
CA SER A 100 8.23 -7.50 -1.46
C SER A 100 9.14 -6.75 -2.43
N PHE A 101 10.45 -6.98 -2.38
CA PHE A 101 11.39 -6.33 -3.30
C PHE A 101 11.17 -6.76 -4.74
N ILE A 102 10.92 -8.05 -4.99
CA ILE A 102 10.55 -8.55 -6.32
C ILE A 102 9.25 -7.90 -6.80
N SER A 103 8.25 -7.78 -5.92
CA SER A 103 6.97 -7.14 -6.24
C SER A 103 7.12 -5.66 -6.63
N LEU A 104 7.96 -4.92 -5.90
CA LEU A 104 8.34 -3.54 -6.22
C LEU A 104 9.01 -3.45 -7.61
N LEU A 105 9.98 -4.32 -7.88
CA LEU A 105 10.69 -4.36 -9.16
C LEU A 105 9.76 -4.69 -10.34
N ILE A 106 8.81 -5.61 -10.17
CA ILE A 106 7.81 -5.91 -11.21
C ILE A 106 6.93 -4.68 -11.47
N GLY A 107 6.48 -4.00 -10.42
CA GLY A 107 5.72 -2.74 -10.55
C GLY A 107 6.51 -1.68 -11.31
N LEU A 108 7.78 -1.49 -10.93
CA LEU A 108 8.72 -0.55 -11.54
C LEU A 108 8.96 -0.87 -13.03
N PHE A 109 9.20 -2.14 -13.34
CA PHE A 109 9.47 -2.60 -14.69
C PHE A 109 8.29 -2.30 -15.62
N TYR A 110 7.08 -2.71 -15.24
CA TYR A 110 5.92 -2.52 -16.11
C TYR A 110 5.48 -1.07 -16.23
N VAL A 111 5.55 -0.27 -15.16
CA VAL A 111 5.13 1.14 -15.26
C VAL A 111 6.08 1.97 -16.13
N ASN A 112 7.38 1.66 -16.14
CA ASN A 112 8.34 2.33 -17.02
C ASN A 112 8.25 1.85 -18.47
N ILE A 113 7.85 0.61 -18.73
CA ILE A 113 7.73 0.09 -20.12
C ILE A 113 6.40 0.45 -20.76
N LEU A 114 5.31 0.30 -20.00
CA LEU A 114 3.96 0.51 -20.51
C LEU A 114 3.56 1.99 -20.46
N GLU A 115 4.28 2.80 -19.68
CA GLU A 115 4.13 4.25 -19.55
C GLU A 115 2.65 4.70 -19.47
N PRO A 116 1.83 4.11 -18.58
CA PRO A 116 0.39 4.32 -18.58
C PRO A 116 -0.01 5.78 -18.29
N GLY A 117 0.85 6.56 -17.64
CA GLY A 117 0.59 7.97 -17.33
C GLY A 117 0.99 8.93 -18.45
N VAL A 118 1.75 8.48 -19.45
CA VAL A 118 2.18 9.34 -20.56
C VAL A 118 0.99 9.66 -21.46
N GLY A 119 0.81 10.96 -21.72
CA GLY A 119 -0.26 11.49 -22.59
C GLY A 119 -1.33 12.30 -21.86
N LEU A 120 -1.44 12.19 -20.53
CA LEU A 120 -2.44 12.97 -19.76
C LEU A 120 -2.11 14.47 -19.67
N LYS A 121 -0.83 14.84 -19.85
CA LYS A 121 -0.27 16.21 -19.87
C LYS A 121 -0.98 17.13 -18.86
N LEU A 122 -1.08 16.71 -17.59
CA LEU A 122 -1.76 17.50 -16.55
C LEU A 122 -1.00 18.75 -16.13
N ALA A 123 0.26 18.87 -16.55
CA ALA A 123 1.08 20.08 -16.42
C ALA A 123 0.61 21.20 -17.36
N HIS A 124 -0.54 21.79 -17.05
CA HIS A 124 -0.85 23.17 -17.44
C HIS A 124 -1.09 23.98 -16.17
N VAL A 125 -0.03 24.16 -15.38
CA VAL A 125 0.09 25.20 -14.37
C VAL A 125 1.47 25.81 -14.54
N ASP A 126 1.49 27.07 -14.95
CA ASP A 126 2.62 27.98 -15.22
C ASP A 126 4.03 27.37 -15.39
N ILE A 127 4.50 27.41 -16.64
CA ILE A 127 5.87 27.09 -17.06
C ILE A 127 6.90 28.06 -16.45
N ALA A 128 6.47 29.14 -15.78
CA ALA A 128 7.33 30.08 -15.07
C ALA A 128 7.93 29.50 -13.77
N THR A 129 7.24 28.58 -13.08
CA THR A 129 7.73 27.92 -11.86
C THR A 129 8.54 26.65 -12.14
N ALA A 130 8.49 26.14 -13.37
CA ALA A 130 9.28 24.96 -13.78
C ALA A 130 10.79 25.22 -13.66
N SER A 131 11.26 26.44 -13.96
CA SER A 131 12.67 26.81 -13.83
C SER A 131 13.18 26.82 -12.37
N GLU A 132 12.30 27.00 -11.37
CA GLU A 132 12.67 26.91 -9.95
C GLU A 132 12.65 25.47 -9.42
N VAL A 133 11.78 24.61 -9.96
CA VAL A 133 11.72 23.18 -9.61
C VAL A 133 12.89 22.41 -10.25
N THR A 134 13.27 22.73 -11.49
CA THR A 134 14.45 22.14 -12.15
C THR A 134 15.76 22.57 -11.49
N ALA A 135 15.81 23.75 -10.86
CA ALA A 135 16.95 24.18 -10.05
C ALA A 135 17.04 23.47 -8.68
N LYS A 136 15.94 22.90 -8.20
CA LYS A 136 15.88 22.06 -6.98
C LYS A 136 16.06 20.57 -7.25
N THR A 137 15.99 20.14 -8.51
CA THR A 137 16.58 18.87 -8.96
C THR A 137 18.11 18.97 -8.97
N LYS A 138 18.72 19.50 -7.90
CA LYS A 138 20.06 19.08 -7.53
C LYS A 138 19.95 17.59 -7.43
N SER A 139 20.66 16.89 -8.32
CA SER A 139 21.00 15.49 -8.17
C SER A 139 21.02 15.17 -6.68
N ILE A 140 20.15 14.29 -6.23
CA ILE A 140 20.29 13.67 -4.92
C ILE A 140 21.68 13.03 -5.00
N SER A 141 22.73 13.76 -4.58
CA SER A 141 24.04 13.17 -4.45
C SER A 141 23.87 12.10 -3.38
N PHE A 142 24.54 10.97 -3.56
CA PHE A 142 24.49 9.91 -2.56
C PHE A 142 24.80 10.44 -1.15
N GLU A 143 25.66 11.46 -1.04
CA GLU A 143 25.96 12.20 0.19
C GLU A 143 24.73 12.93 0.75
N ASN A 144 24.04 13.76 -0.06
CA ASN A 144 22.81 14.45 0.35
C ASN A 144 21.71 13.46 0.75
N PHE A 145 21.63 12.30 0.08
CA PHE A 145 20.70 11.24 0.44
C PHE A 145 21.02 10.66 1.82
N VAL A 146 22.27 10.26 2.05
CA VAL A 146 22.71 9.68 3.33
C VAL A 146 22.50 10.67 4.46
N GLU A 147 22.77 11.96 4.24
CA GLU A 147 22.48 13.01 5.21
C GLU A 147 20.96 13.19 5.46
N HIS A 148 20.12 13.00 4.45
CA HIS A 148 18.65 13.11 4.59
C HIS A 148 17.98 11.88 5.22
N ILE A 149 18.62 10.72 5.22
CA ILE A 149 18.07 9.48 5.82
C ILE A 149 17.90 9.66 7.33
N VAL A 150 18.87 10.28 7.99
CA VAL A 150 18.88 10.41 9.45
C VAL A 150 18.25 11.75 9.84
N PRO A 151 17.11 11.78 10.55
CA PRO A 151 16.51 13.04 10.98
C PRO A 151 17.46 13.82 11.90
N LYS A 152 17.58 15.12 11.64
CA LYS A 152 18.15 16.06 12.62
C LYS A 152 17.24 16.20 13.85
N SER A 153 15.93 16.11 13.64
CA SER A 153 14.90 16.17 14.68
C SER A 153 13.70 15.35 14.26
N ILE A 154 13.25 14.44 15.13
CA ILE A 154 12.00 13.68 14.89
C ILE A 154 10.78 14.61 14.84
N ILE A 155 10.77 15.69 15.64
CA ILE A 155 9.64 16.63 15.67
C ILE A 155 9.55 17.38 14.35
N GLU A 156 10.69 17.80 13.79
CA GLU A 156 10.75 18.43 12.47
C GLU A 156 10.26 17.46 11.39
N ALA A 157 10.81 16.24 11.35
CA ALA A 157 10.42 15.21 10.40
C ALA A 157 8.90 14.91 10.45
N MET A 158 8.33 14.85 11.66
CA MET A 158 6.90 14.65 11.84
C MET A 158 6.07 15.86 11.40
N ALA A 159 6.58 17.09 11.57
CA ALA A 159 5.89 18.32 11.18
C ALA A 159 5.91 18.54 9.66
N THR A 160 6.98 18.15 8.98
CA THR A 160 7.14 18.26 7.53
C THR A 160 6.68 17.02 6.76
N ASN A 161 6.27 15.96 7.47
CA ASN A 161 5.93 14.65 6.89
C ASN A 161 7.08 13.99 6.11
N GLU A 162 8.31 14.13 6.61
CA GLU A 162 9.49 13.42 6.11
C GLU A 162 9.46 11.94 6.51
N ILE A 163 8.70 11.14 5.78
CA ILE A 163 8.38 9.77 6.22
C ILE A 163 9.62 8.88 6.27
N LEU A 164 10.56 9.02 5.32
CA LEU A 164 11.81 8.24 5.36
C LEU A 164 12.53 8.44 6.69
N GLN A 165 12.67 9.68 7.14
CA GLN A 165 13.30 10.02 8.42
C GLN A 165 12.52 9.46 9.61
N ILE A 166 11.18 9.57 9.59
CA ILE A 166 10.30 9.00 10.63
C ILE A 166 10.53 7.49 10.72
N VAL A 167 10.61 6.79 9.58
CA VAL A 167 10.84 5.35 9.62
C VAL A 167 12.21 5.02 10.21
N ILE A 168 13.28 5.68 9.76
CA ILE A 168 14.62 5.42 10.28
C ILE A 168 14.63 5.60 11.80
N PHE A 169 14.07 6.71 12.30
CA PHE A 169 13.90 6.92 13.73
C PHE A 169 13.09 5.80 14.40
N SER A 170 11.95 5.39 13.83
CA SER A 170 11.13 4.29 14.33
C SER A 170 11.88 2.96 14.42
N ILE A 171 12.77 2.67 13.46
CA ILE A 171 13.61 1.47 13.50
C ILE A 171 14.55 1.54 14.70
N PHE A 172 15.31 2.63 14.82
CA PHE A 172 16.24 2.81 15.94
C PHE A 172 15.51 2.76 17.28
N PHE A 173 14.39 3.47 17.41
CA PHE A 173 13.57 3.48 18.62
C PHE A 173 13.03 2.07 18.93
N GLY A 174 12.47 1.38 17.93
CA GLY A 174 11.91 0.04 18.11
C GLY A 174 12.96 -0.99 18.51
N LEU A 175 14.14 -0.97 17.88
CA LEU A 175 15.27 -1.85 18.22
C LEU A 175 15.83 -1.55 19.61
N ALA A 176 15.99 -0.26 19.95
CA ALA A 176 16.41 0.16 21.29
C ALA A 176 15.40 -0.29 22.35
N ALA A 177 14.10 -0.09 22.11
CA ALA A 177 13.05 -0.54 23.01
C ALA A 177 13.07 -2.06 23.19
N ALA A 178 13.17 -2.83 22.10
CA ALA A 178 13.30 -4.28 22.15
C ALA A 178 14.51 -4.74 23.00
N SER A 179 15.63 -4.01 22.96
CA SER A 179 16.83 -4.34 23.75
C SER A 179 16.66 -4.16 25.27
N LEU A 180 15.71 -3.33 25.72
CA LEU A 180 15.44 -3.06 27.13
C LEU A 180 14.57 -4.14 27.82
N GLY A 181 14.03 -5.09 27.05
CA GLY A 181 13.28 -6.23 27.58
C GLY A 181 11.96 -5.84 28.25
N SER A 182 11.68 -6.40 29.43
CA SER A 182 10.35 -6.26 30.08
C SER A 182 10.07 -4.86 30.63
N THR A 183 11.10 -4.05 30.91
CA THR A 183 10.95 -2.70 31.49
C THR A 183 10.27 -1.72 30.54
N VAL A 184 10.40 -1.92 29.22
CA VAL A 184 9.80 -1.04 28.20
C VAL A 184 8.32 -1.36 27.90
N LYS A 185 7.78 -2.46 28.43
CA LYS A 185 6.40 -2.92 28.15
C LYS A 185 5.34 -1.83 28.30
N PRO A 186 5.36 -0.96 29.34
CA PRO A 186 4.37 0.12 29.45
C PRO A 186 4.40 1.11 28.28
N VAL A 187 5.59 1.43 27.77
CA VAL A 187 5.77 2.35 26.63
C VAL A 187 5.25 1.70 25.34
N ILE A 188 5.61 0.44 25.10
CA ILE A 188 5.14 -0.31 23.93
C ILE A 188 3.62 -0.48 23.96
N ASN A 189 3.04 -0.77 25.12
CA ASN A 189 1.58 -0.88 25.29
C ASN A 189 0.88 0.47 25.06
N ALA A 190 1.50 1.59 25.47
CA ALA A 190 0.96 2.92 25.19
C ALA A 190 0.99 3.21 23.68
N LEU A 191 2.10 2.93 23.00
CA LEU A 191 2.22 3.10 21.54
C LEU A 191 1.27 2.17 20.77
N ASP A 192 1.05 0.95 21.24
CA ASP A 192 0.10 -0.01 20.66
C ASP A 192 -1.32 0.53 20.72
N LYS A 193 -1.77 1.02 21.88
CA LYS A 193 -3.06 1.71 22.04
C LYS A 193 -3.15 2.96 21.18
N THR A 194 -2.09 3.76 21.10
CA THR A 194 -2.05 4.94 20.23
C THR A 194 -2.21 4.54 18.76
N SER A 195 -1.57 3.45 18.32
CA SER A 195 -1.72 2.96 16.94
C SER A 195 -3.18 2.62 16.65
N HIS A 196 -3.90 1.94 17.55
CA HIS A 196 -5.33 1.68 17.42
C HIS A 196 -6.19 2.94 17.36
N ILE A 197 -5.84 3.98 18.13
CA ILE A 197 -6.52 5.29 18.06
C ILE A 197 -6.31 5.92 16.68
N VAL A 198 -5.07 5.95 16.19
CA VAL A 198 -4.74 6.53 14.88
C VAL A 198 -5.40 5.73 13.75
N LEU A 199 -5.45 4.40 13.85
CA LEU A 199 -6.21 3.54 12.94
C LEU A 199 -7.71 3.86 12.93
N LYS A 200 -8.27 4.20 14.09
CA LYS A 200 -9.65 4.69 14.16
C LYS A 200 -9.80 6.04 13.46
N MET A 201 -8.84 6.95 13.60
CA MET A 201 -8.81 8.21 12.85
C MET A 201 -8.74 7.98 11.34
N VAL A 202 -7.97 7.00 10.86
CA VAL A 202 -7.96 6.62 9.43
C VAL A 202 -9.39 6.36 8.96
N ASN A 203 -10.17 5.56 9.70
CA ASN A 203 -11.56 5.29 9.33
C ASN A 203 -12.43 6.56 9.25
N TYR A 204 -12.22 7.53 10.15
CA TYR A 204 -12.92 8.82 10.07
C TYR A 204 -12.53 9.59 8.82
N VAL A 205 -11.23 9.68 8.51
CA VAL A 205 -10.73 10.31 7.28
C VAL A 205 -11.29 9.62 6.04
N MET A 206 -11.34 8.28 6.03
CA MET A 206 -11.87 7.53 4.90
C MET A 206 -13.37 7.74 4.67
N ASN A 207 -14.15 8.10 5.69
CA ASN A 207 -15.55 8.50 5.50
C ASN A 207 -15.70 9.83 4.74
N PHE A 208 -14.66 10.67 4.70
CA PHE A 208 -14.62 11.88 3.86
C PHE A 208 -14.18 11.60 2.42
N ALA A 209 -13.63 10.40 2.14
CA ALA A 209 -13.14 10.05 0.82
C ALA A 209 -14.18 10.23 -0.31
N PRO A 210 -15.48 9.86 -0.17
CA PRO A 210 -16.46 10.11 -1.22
C PRO A 210 -16.52 11.59 -1.66
N ILE A 211 -16.44 12.52 -0.70
CA ILE A 211 -16.48 13.97 -0.98
C ILE A 211 -15.21 14.41 -1.70
N GLY A 212 -14.05 13.94 -1.23
CA GLY A 212 -12.76 14.22 -1.86
C GLY A 212 -12.70 13.71 -3.30
N VAL A 213 -13.12 12.46 -3.52
CA VAL A 213 -13.20 11.81 -4.84
C VAL A 213 -14.15 12.55 -5.77
N PHE A 214 -15.35 12.91 -5.28
CA PHE A 214 -16.29 13.69 -6.07
C PHE A 214 -15.66 14.98 -6.60
N GLY A 215 -15.03 15.78 -5.71
CA GLY A 215 -14.44 17.05 -6.11
C GLY A 215 -13.23 16.90 -7.02
N ALA A 216 -12.39 15.90 -6.75
CA ALA A 216 -11.29 15.50 -7.62
C ALA A 216 -11.75 15.20 -9.05
N ILE A 217 -12.71 14.29 -9.19
CA ILE A 217 -13.21 13.81 -10.48
C ILE A 217 -13.99 14.89 -11.21
N ALA A 218 -14.88 15.61 -10.53
CA ALA A 218 -15.57 16.75 -11.12
C ALA A 218 -14.60 17.81 -11.65
N GLY A 219 -13.54 18.12 -10.89
CA GLY A 219 -12.55 19.11 -11.31
C GLY A 219 -11.71 18.67 -12.51
N VAL A 220 -11.34 17.38 -12.58
CA VAL A 220 -10.57 16.83 -13.71
C VAL A 220 -11.43 16.73 -14.97
N PHE A 221 -12.63 16.15 -14.89
CA PHE A 221 -13.53 15.99 -16.03
C PHE A 221 -14.11 17.33 -16.52
N ALA A 222 -14.11 18.40 -15.72
CA ALA A 222 -14.52 19.73 -16.19
C ALA A 222 -13.55 20.32 -17.22
N VAL A 223 -12.25 20.00 -17.12
CA VAL A 223 -11.20 20.62 -17.95
C VAL A 223 -10.55 19.65 -18.93
N ARG A 224 -10.93 18.37 -18.91
CA ARG A 224 -10.39 17.33 -19.78
C ARG A 224 -11.50 16.53 -20.45
N ASP A 225 -11.20 16.08 -21.65
CA ASP A 225 -12.11 15.28 -22.44
C ASP A 225 -12.30 13.87 -21.83
N PHE A 226 -13.53 13.38 -21.88
CA PHE A 226 -13.91 12.07 -21.34
C PHE A 226 -13.14 10.93 -22.01
N GLN A 227 -12.93 11.00 -23.33
CA GLN A 227 -12.26 9.96 -24.10
C GLN A 227 -10.78 9.87 -23.72
N GLU A 228 -10.10 11.00 -23.53
CA GLU A 228 -8.70 11.03 -23.06
C GLU A 228 -8.56 10.40 -21.67
N LEU A 229 -9.46 10.74 -20.75
CA LEU A 229 -9.46 10.17 -19.40
C LEU A 229 -9.79 8.68 -19.42
N ALA A 230 -10.81 8.25 -20.17
CA ALA A 230 -11.21 6.86 -20.28
C ALA A 230 -10.07 5.98 -20.84
N ILE A 231 -9.37 6.46 -21.88
CA ILE A 231 -8.18 5.77 -22.43
C ILE A 231 -7.10 5.64 -21.35
N THR A 232 -6.89 6.68 -20.55
CA THR A 232 -5.88 6.68 -19.48
C THR A 232 -6.23 5.70 -18.38
N TYR A 233 -7.48 5.68 -17.91
CA TYR A 233 -7.93 4.70 -16.92
C TYR A 233 -7.81 3.26 -17.46
N PHE A 234 -8.16 3.06 -18.73
CA PHE A 234 -8.00 1.77 -19.38
C PHE A 234 -6.54 1.33 -19.48
N LYS A 235 -5.63 2.24 -19.90
CA LYS A 235 -4.19 1.99 -19.93
C LYS A 235 -3.64 1.68 -18.54
N PHE A 236 -3.99 2.48 -17.53
CA PHE A 236 -3.56 2.27 -16.15
C PHE A 236 -4.00 0.90 -15.65
N PHE A 237 -5.29 0.59 -15.74
CA PHE A 237 -5.82 -0.65 -15.20
C PHE A 237 -5.35 -1.88 -16.00
N GLY A 238 -5.30 -1.80 -17.32
CA GLY A 238 -4.76 -2.87 -18.16
C GLY A 238 -3.29 -3.15 -17.84
N SER A 239 -2.48 -2.10 -17.67
CA SER A 239 -1.06 -2.24 -17.32
C SER A 239 -0.86 -2.78 -15.90
N PHE A 240 -1.70 -2.34 -14.95
CA PHE A 240 -1.76 -2.91 -13.61
C PHE A 240 -2.12 -4.40 -13.64
N LEU A 241 -3.11 -4.81 -14.44
CA LEU A 241 -3.49 -6.20 -14.61
C LEU A 241 -2.34 -7.05 -15.15
N ILE A 242 -1.61 -6.56 -16.17
CA ILE A 242 -0.42 -7.24 -16.69
C ILE A 242 0.62 -7.46 -15.59
N GLY A 243 0.93 -6.41 -14.83
CA GLY A 243 1.93 -6.49 -13.79
C GLY A 243 1.51 -7.40 -12.62
N ILE A 244 0.26 -7.32 -12.15
CA ILE A 244 -0.21 -8.16 -11.04
C ILE A 244 -0.37 -9.62 -11.47
N SER A 245 -0.81 -9.88 -12.70
CA SER A 245 -0.82 -11.24 -13.26
C SER A 245 0.60 -11.80 -13.40
N THR A 246 1.58 -10.98 -13.78
CA THR A 246 2.99 -11.40 -13.79
C THR A 246 3.47 -11.76 -12.39
N LEU A 247 3.13 -10.94 -11.38
CA LEU A 247 3.45 -11.24 -9.99
C LEU A 247 2.82 -12.56 -9.54
N TRP A 248 1.56 -12.85 -9.90
CA TRP A 248 0.94 -14.15 -9.62
C TRP A 248 1.70 -15.30 -10.24
N VAL A 249 2.10 -15.18 -11.51
CA VAL A 249 2.91 -16.20 -12.19
C VAL A 249 4.21 -16.42 -11.43
N VAL A 250 4.93 -15.35 -11.07
CA VAL A 250 6.19 -15.44 -10.31
C VAL A 250 5.97 -16.13 -8.96
N LEU A 251 4.97 -15.72 -8.17
CA LEU A 251 4.66 -16.34 -6.88
C LEU A 251 4.31 -17.83 -7.03
N ILE A 252 3.51 -18.19 -8.04
CA ILE A 252 3.13 -19.58 -8.30
C ILE A 252 4.35 -20.41 -8.71
N VAL A 253 5.21 -19.89 -9.59
CA VAL A 253 6.46 -20.55 -10.01
C VAL A 253 7.37 -20.77 -8.82
N VAL A 254 7.59 -19.75 -7.99
CA VAL A 254 8.34 -19.86 -6.74
C VAL A 254 7.72 -20.91 -5.83
N GLY A 255 6.39 -20.96 -5.74
CA GLY A 255 5.67 -22.00 -5.02
C GLY A 255 5.93 -23.41 -5.54
N TYR A 256 5.95 -23.63 -6.85
CA TYR A 256 6.32 -24.94 -7.42
C TYR A 256 7.79 -25.30 -7.18
N VAL A 257 8.70 -24.31 -7.15
CA VAL A 257 10.13 -24.56 -6.85
C VAL A 257 10.29 -25.10 -5.44
N PHE A 258 9.60 -24.53 -4.44
CA PHE A 258 9.75 -24.93 -3.05
C PHE A 258 8.81 -26.07 -2.62
N LEU A 259 7.54 -26.01 -2.98
CA LEU A 259 6.51 -26.98 -2.54
C LEU A 259 6.31 -28.13 -3.54
N LYS A 260 6.87 -28.05 -4.75
CA LYS A 260 6.71 -29.05 -5.82
C LYS A 260 5.23 -29.35 -6.08
N GLY A 261 4.85 -30.63 -6.15
CA GLY A 261 3.46 -31.06 -6.38
C GLY A 261 2.46 -30.57 -5.32
N ARG A 262 2.92 -30.26 -4.09
CA ARG A 262 2.06 -29.73 -3.02
C ARG A 262 1.56 -28.32 -3.31
N MET A 263 2.22 -27.56 -4.20
CA MET A 263 1.73 -26.24 -4.62
C MET A 263 0.33 -26.33 -5.25
N THR A 264 0.08 -27.39 -6.01
CA THR A 264 -1.23 -27.64 -6.65
C THR A 264 -2.33 -27.84 -5.61
N GLU A 265 -2.02 -28.57 -4.54
CA GLU A 265 -2.94 -28.78 -3.42
C GLU A 265 -3.17 -27.46 -2.67
N LEU A 266 -2.11 -26.70 -2.38
CA LEU A 266 -2.22 -25.39 -1.74
C LEU A 266 -3.16 -24.47 -2.51
N LEU A 267 -2.97 -24.33 -3.83
CA LEU A 267 -3.82 -23.50 -4.69
C LEU A 267 -5.29 -23.93 -4.66
N ARG A 268 -5.57 -25.24 -4.65
CA ARG A 268 -6.95 -25.76 -4.56
C ARG A 268 -7.61 -25.39 -3.23
N ARG A 269 -6.87 -25.46 -2.13
CA ARG A 269 -7.37 -25.12 -0.78
C ARG A 269 -7.62 -23.63 -0.62
N ILE A 270 -6.69 -22.80 -1.07
CA ILE A 270 -6.78 -21.35 -0.86
C ILE A 270 -7.71 -20.63 -1.86
N ILE A 271 -8.34 -21.32 -2.82
CA ILE A 271 -9.24 -20.68 -3.79
C ILE A 271 -10.42 -19.98 -3.10
N GLY A 272 -10.98 -20.59 -2.04
CA GLY A 272 -12.02 -19.99 -1.22
C GLY A 272 -11.55 -18.70 -0.54
N PRO A 273 -10.46 -18.75 0.28
CA PRO A 273 -9.79 -17.57 0.81
C PRO A 273 -9.52 -16.46 -0.21
N LEU A 274 -9.00 -16.79 -1.40
CA LEU A 274 -8.69 -15.82 -2.46
C LEU A 274 -9.94 -15.11 -2.98
N VAL A 275 -11.03 -15.84 -3.21
CA VAL A 275 -12.31 -15.26 -3.65
C VAL A 275 -12.90 -14.33 -2.59
N ILE A 276 -12.80 -14.71 -1.31
CA ILE A 276 -13.25 -13.85 -0.20
C ILE A 276 -12.38 -12.58 -0.14
N ALA A 277 -11.06 -12.69 -0.24
CA ALA A 277 -10.14 -11.55 -0.24
C ALA A 277 -10.46 -10.58 -1.39
N PHE A 278 -10.67 -11.13 -2.58
CA PHE A 278 -11.03 -10.40 -3.78
C PHE A 278 -12.35 -9.65 -3.62
N GLY A 279 -13.40 -10.33 -3.13
CA GLY A 279 -14.73 -9.75 -2.98
C GLY A 279 -14.86 -8.76 -1.80
N THR A 280 -14.06 -8.93 -0.75
CA THR A 280 -14.13 -8.09 0.46
C THR A 280 -13.08 -6.99 0.50
N THR A 281 -12.09 -7.01 -0.40
CA THR A 281 -10.94 -6.08 -0.39
C THR A 281 -10.23 -6.04 0.97
N SER A 282 -10.19 -7.18 1.66
CA SER A 282 -9.60 -7.29 3.00
C SER A 282 -8.90 -8.62 3.19
N SER A 283 -7.58 -8.59 3.38
CA SER A 283 -6.81 -9.78 3.77
C SER A 283 -7.16 -10.24 5.18
N GLU A 284 -7.51 -9.32 6.08
CA GLU A 284 -7.85 -9.64 7.48
C GLU A 284 -9.16 -10.42 7.60
N ALA A 285 -10.17 -10.08 6.78
CA ALA A 285 -11.44 -10.80 6.75
C ALA A 285 -11.30 -12.28 6.41
N VAL A 286 -10.17 -12.66 5.79
CA VAL A 286 -9.85 -14.02 5.36
C VAL A 286 -9.02 -14.78 6.40
N PHE A 287 -8.47 -14.10 7.41
CA PHE A 287 -7.56 -14.68 8.41
C PHE A 287 -8.06 -16.02 9.00
N PRO A 288 -9.31 -16.13 9.51
CA PRO A 288 -9.77 -17.36 10.14
C PRO A 288 -9.82 -18.51 9.12
N LYS A 289 -10.36 -18.25 7.93
CA LYS A 289 -10.51 -19.28 6.91
C LYS A 289 -9.16 -19.71 6.34
N LEU A 290 -8.23 -18.79 6.14
CA LEU A 290 -6.88 -19.13 5.68
C LEU A 290 -6.11 -19.95 6.72
N THR A 291 -6.32 -19.68 8.01
CA THR A 291 -5.73 -20.48 9.10
C THR A 291 -6.16 -21.94 8.99
N GLU A 292 -7.47 -22.18 8.91
CA GLU A 292 -8.03 -23.54 8.75
C GLU A 292 -7.45 -24.26 7.52
N GLU A 293 -7.46 -23.61 6.35
CA GLU A 293 -6.98 -24.24 5.11
C GLU A 293 -5.48 -24.57 5.13
N LEU A 294 -4.67 -23.77 5.84
CA LEU A 294 -3.23 -24.02 5.97
C LEU A 294 -2.92 -25.12 7.00
N GLU A 295 -3.73 -25.23 8.05
CA GLU A 295 -3.65 -26.36 8.99
C GLU A 295 -4.06 -27.67 8.31
N ASP A 296 -5.15 -27.65 7.54
CA ASP A 296 -5.60 -28.81 6.76
C ASP A 296 -4.64 -29.17 5.61
N PHE A 297 -3.86 -28.21 5.12
CA PHE A 297 -2.74 -28.44 4.19
C PHE A 297 -1.53 -29.12 4.87
N GLY A 298 -1.52 -29.17 6.21
CA GLY A 298 -0.51 -29.83 7.03
C GLY A 298 0.52 -28.90 7.66
N VAL A 299 0.30 -27.57 7.68
CA VAL A 299 1.18 -26.66 8.41
C VAL A 299 0.82 -26.66 9.90
N LYS A 300 1.80 -26.90 10.78
CA LYS A 300 1.59 -26.87 12.24
C LYS A 300 0.96 -25.55 12.69
N ASN A 301 -0.09 -25.62 13.52
CA ASN A 301 -0.81 -24.45 14.07
C ASN A 301 0.13 -23.37 14.65
N ARG A 302 1.19 -23.76 15.36
CA ARG A 302 2.19 -22.81 15.91
C ARG A 302 2.86 -21.95 14.82
N ILE A 303 3.07 -22.50 13.63
CA ILE A 303 3.70 -21.81 12.50
C ILE A 303 2.65 -20.91 11.83
N VAL A 304 1.45 -21.43 11.58
CA VAL A 304 0.34 -20.63 10.99
C VAL A 304 -0.01 -19.42 11.86
N SER A 305 -0.18 -19.64 13.16
CA SER A 305 -0.52 -18.62 14.16
C SER A 305 0.56 -17.56 14.32
N PHE A 306 1.80 -17.85 13.93
CA PHE A 306 2.91 -16.89 13.93
C PHE A 306 3.06 -16.19 12.57
N MET A 307 3.04 -16.96 11.48
CA MET A 307 3.32 -16.49 10.13
C MET A 307 2.23 -15.57 9.59
N LEU A 308 0.96 -15.92 9.76
CA LEU A 308 -0.14 -15.13 9.16
C LEU A 308 -0.26 -13.72 9.77
N PRO A 309 -0.25 -13.53 11.11
CA PRO A 309 -0.30 -12.17 11.68
C PRO A 309 0.91 -11.33 11.27
N LEU A 310 2.09 -11.95 11.24
CA LEU A 310 3.32 -11.27 10.84
C LEU A 310 3.27 -10.90 9.36
N GLY A 311 2.87 -11.83 8.50
CA GLY A 311 2.80 -11.63 7.06
C GLY A 311 1.73 -10.63 6.63
N TYR A 312 0.60 -10.52 7.34
CA TYR A 312 -0.37 -9.45 7.05
C TYR A 312 0.18 -8.04 7.31
N SER A 313 1.24 -7.94 8.12
CA SER A 313 1.93 -6.68 8.39
C SER A 313 3.17 -6.45 7.55
N PHE A 314 3.83 -7.52 7.13
CA PHE A 314 5.14 -7.44 6.48
C PHE A 314 5.18 -8.02 5.06
N ASN A 315 4.17 -8.74 4.61
CA ASN A 315 4.10 -9.40 3.30
C ASN A 315 2.87 -8.97 2.50
N LEU A 316 2.92 -7.73 2.02
CA LEU A 316 1.86 -7.09 1.26
C LEU A 316 2.20 -7.04 -0.24
N ASP A 317 2.57 -8.17 -0.84
CA ASP A 317 3.14 -8.29 -2.20
C ASP A 317 2.34 -7.54 -3.29
N GLY A 318 1.03 -7.76 -3.36
CA GLY A 318 0.18 -7.05 -4.32
C GLY A 318 0.15 -5.55 -4.04
N SER A 319 0.17 -5.16 -2.76
CA SER A 319 0.23 -3.75 -2.38
C SER A 319 1.54 -3.09 -2.80
N MET A 320 2.66 -3.79 -2.66
CA MET A 320 3.99 -3.30 -3.03
C MET A 320 4.09 -2.98 -4.51
N MET A 321 3.65 -3.93 -5.34
CA MET A 321 3.59 -3.76 -6.78
C MET A 321 2.71 -2.55 -7.14
N TYR A 322 1.50 -2.47 -6.56
CA TYR A 322 0.59 -1.36 -6.80
C TYR A 322 1.16 0.00 -6.39
N MET A 323 1.74 0.13 -5.19
CA MET A 323 2.20 1.44 -4.70
C MET A 323 3.28 2.01 -5.61
N THR A 324 4.21 1.16 -6.06
CA THR A 324 5.22 1.54 -7.06
C THR A 324 4.57 2.01 -8.35
N PHE A 325 3.65 1.19 -8.86
CA PHE A 325 2.95 1.45 -10.11
C PHE A 325 2.16 2.76 -10.06
N ALA A 326 1.42 2.99 -8.97
CA ALA A 326 0.61 4.17 -8.73
C ALA A 326 1.46 5.45 -8.61
N SER A 327 2.53 5.42 -7.81
CA SER A 327 3.41 6.59 -7.63
C SER A 327 4.07 7.02 -8.93
N ILE A 328 4.59 6.08 -9.73
CA ILE A 328 5.25 6.40 -10.99
C ILE A 328 4.24 6.78 -12.07
N PHE A 329 3.05 6.16 -12.09
CA PHE A 329 1.96 6.60 -12.96
C PHE A 329 1.59 8.07 -12.69
N ILE A 330 1.50 8.50 -11.43
CA ILE A 330 1.22 9.90 -11.09
C ILE A 330 2.36 10.79 -11.58
N ALA A 331 3.62 10.40 -11.35
CA ALA A 331 4.77 11.15 -11.86
C ALA A 331 4.68 11.34 -13.39
N GLN A 332 4.40 10.27 -14.13
CA GLN A 332 4.20 10.31 -15.59
C GLN A 332 3.03 11.22 -16.01
N ALA A 333 1.89 11.12 -15.32
CA ALA A 333 0.69 11.92 -15.62
C ALA A 333 0.92 13.43 -15.45
N TYR A 334 1.77 13.80 -14.50
CA TYR A 334 2.18 15.19 -14.23
C TYR A 334 3.46 15.61 -14.95
N GLY A 335 4.10 14.71 -15.71
CA GLY A 335 5.36 15.00 -16.41
C GLY A 335 6.57 15.19 -15.48
N VAL A 336 6.51 14.65 -14.26
CA VAL A 336 7.65 14.63 -13.33
C VAL A 336 8.61 13.54 -13.77
N HIS A 337 9.80 13.95 -14.22
CA HIS A 337 10.83 13.01 -14.64
C HIS A 337 11.65 12.53 -13.43
N LEU A 338 11.65 11.22 -13.20
CA LEU A 338 12.43 10.58 -12.15
C LEU A 338 13.50 9.69 -12.79
N ASP A 339 14.77 9.95 -12.50
CA ASP A 339 15.85 9.05 -12.94
C ASP A 339 15.77 7.70 -12.20
N LEU A 340 16.41 6.68 -12.77
CA LEU A 340 16.36 5.32 -12.23
C LEU A 340 16.89 5.22 -10.80
N GLY A 341 17.89 6.01 -10.42
CA GLY A 341 18.43 6.05 -9.06
C GLY A 341 17.39 6.55 -8.06
N THR A 342 16.73 7.67 -8.39
CA THR A 342 15.62 8.20 -7.59
C THR A 342 14.46 7.21 -7.49
N GLN A 343 14.10 6.54 -8.58
CA GLN A 343 13.06 5.50 -8.56
C GLN A 343 13.45 4.31 -7.65
N MET A 344 14.71 3.88 -7.66
CA MET A 344 15.18 2.82 -6.76
C MET A 344 15.13 3.23 -5.29
N VAL A 345 15.51 4.47 -4.98
CA VAL A 345 15.36 5.04 -3.64
C VAL A 345 13.89 5.06 -3.23
N MET A 346 13.00 5.45 -4.13
CA MET A 346 11.55 5.40 -3.91
C MET A 346 11.06 3.98 -3.61
N LEU A 347 11.57 2.95 -4.31
CA LEU A 347 11.24 1.56 -3.99
C LEU A 347 11.66 1.18 -2.56
N LEU A 348 12.83 1.61 -2.10
CA LEU A 348 13.30 1.33 -0.74
C LEU A 348 12.43 2.03 0.30
N VAL A 349 12.05 3.28 0.04
CA VAL A 349 11.10 4.04 0.89
C VAL A 349 9.75 3.32 0.93
N LEU A 350 9.19 2.92 -0.21
CA LEU A 350 7.95 2.15 -0.30
C LEU A 350 8.05 0.80 0.42
N MET A 351 9.18 0.10 0.28
CA MET A 351 9.45 -1.15 0.99
C MET A 351 9.30 -0.99 2.48
N LEU A 352 9.82 0.11 2.99
CA LEU A 352 9.97 0.33 4.41
C LEU A 352 8.69 0.93 5.02
N THR A 353 8.07 1.88 4.33
CA THR A 353 6.83 2.56 4.74
C THR A 353 5.57 1.70 4.62
N SER A 354 5.62 0.66 3.79
CA SER A 354 4.53 -0.32 3.67
C SER A 354 4.49 -1.34 4.81
N LYS A 355 5.57 -1.47 5.61
CA LYS A 355 5.57 -2.38 6.76
C LYS A 355 4.80 -1.74 7.90
N GLY A 356 3.91 -2.48 8.54
CA GLY A 356 3.16 -1.99 9.70
C GLY A 356 1.83 -1.28 9.39
N ILE A 357 1.50 -1.03 8.12
CA ILE A 357 0.16 -0.56 7.68
C ILE A 357 -0.85 -1.70 7.48
N ALA A 358 -0.61 -2.84 8.13
CA ALA A 358 -1.45 -4.04 8.11
C ALA A 358 -2.90 -3.74 8.48
N GLY A 359 -3.87 -4.36 7.80
CA GLY A 359 -5.27 -4.36 8.25
C GLY A 359 -6.00 -3.02 8.16
N VAL A 360 -5.39 -2.01 7.52
CA VAL A 360 -6.03 -0.70 7.34
C VAL A 360 -6.61 -0.60 5.94
N PRO A 361 -7.95 -0.45 5.80
CA PRO A 361 -8.56 -0.26 4.50
C PRO A 361 -7.90 0.91 3.76
N ARG A 362 -7.45 0.67 2.53
CA ARG A 362 -6.87 1.69 1.64
C ARG A 362 -5.62 2.40 2.19
N ALA A 363 -4.89 1.78 3.11
CA ALA A 363 -3.59 2.28 3.58
C ALA A 363 -2.57 2.49 2.45
N SER A 364 -2.72 1.78 1.32
CA SER A 364 -1.90 1.99 0.14
C SER A 364 -1.97 3.38 -0.43
N LEU A 365 -3.15 3.98 -0.50
CA LEU A 365 -3.31 5.34 -1.02
C LEU A 365 -2.61 6.34 -0.11
N VAL A 366 -2.64 6.08 1.20
CA VAL A 366 -1.96 6.88 2.21
C VAL A 366 -0.44 6.80 2.03
N VAL A 367 0.11 5.60 1.82
CA VAL A 367 1.54 5.40 1.54
C VAL A 367 1.95 6.00 0.20
N VAL A 368 1.13 5.84 -0.84
CA VAL A 368 1.34 6.50 -2.15
C VAL A 368 1.35 8.01 -1.99
N ALA A 369 0.46 8.58 -1.17
CA ALA A 369 0.42 10.02 -0.90
C ALA A 369 1.70 10.54 -0.28
N ALA A 370 2.14 9.88 0.79
CA ALA A 370 3.39 10.16 1.46
C ALA A 370 4.56 10.09 0.49
N THR A 371 4.61 9.01 -0.29
CA THR A 371 5.68 8.80 -1.27
C THR A 371 5.67 9.87 -2.33
N CYS A 372 4.50 10.25 -2.86
CA CYS A 372 4.44 11.33 -3.83
C CYS A 372 5.01 12.64 -3.25
N GLY A 373 4.61 13.00 -2.03
CA GLY A 373 5.11 14.21 -1.37
C GLY A 373 6.63 14.22 -1.14
N MET A 374 7.23 13.08 -0.80
CA MET A 374 8.68 12.96 -0.57
C MET A 374 9.54 13.13 -1.84
N PHE A 375 8.95 12.87 -3.02
CA PHE A 375 9.67 12.90 -4.30
C PHE A 375 9.18 14.03 -5.21
N ASP A 376 8.62 15.09 -4.62
CA ASP A 376 8.08 16.27 -5.32
C ASP A 376 7.03 15.92 -6.40
N ILE A 377 6.33 14.81 -6.23
CA ILE A 377 5.21 14.41 -7.08
C ILE A 377 3.93 15.04 -6.51
N PRO A 378 3.13 15.72 -7.34
CA PRO A 378 1.86 16.31 -6.91
C PRO A 378 0.93 15.30 -6.25
N VAL A 379 0.68 15.47 -4.95
CA VAL A 379 -0.16 14.57 -4.14
C VAL A 379 -1.61 14.60 -4.60
N GLU A 380 -2.02 15.68 -5.29
CA GLU A 380 -3.31 15.80 -5.97
C GLU A 380 -3.52 14.68 -6.99
N GLY A 381 -2.46 14.09 -7.54
CA GLY A 381 -2.57 13.00 -8.52
C GLY A 381 -3.22 11.72 -7.99
N ILE A 382 -3.31 11.54 -6.67
CA ILE A 382 -4.08 10.45 -6.05
C ILE A 382 -5.56 10.50 -6.45
N ALA A 383 -6.08 11.72 -6.67
CA ALA A 383 -7.41 11.96 -7.23
C ALA A 383 -7.69 11.12 -8.49
N LEU A 384 -6.67 10.93 -9.32
CA LEU A 384 -6.75 10.23 -10.59
C LEU A 384 -6.78 8.72 -10.43
N ILE A 385 -6.35 8.17 -9.30
CA ILE A 385 -6.33 6.71 -9.11
C ILE A 385 -7.50 6.26 -8.23
N LEU A 386 -7.98 7.12 -7.34
CA LEU A 386 -9.11 6.83 -6.45
C LEU A 386 -10.32 6.13 -7.12
N PRO A 387 -10.76 6.54 -8.33
CA PRO A 387 -11.82 5.84 -9.09
C PRO A 387 -11.61 4.34 -9.27
N ILE A 388 -10.39 3.97 -9.61
CA ILE A 388 -10.04 2.65 -10.07
C ILE A 388 -9.32 1.83 -8.99
N ASP A 389 -8.85 2.50 -7.94
CA ASP A 389 -8.20 1.92 -6.77
C ASP A 389 -9.03 0.79 -6.16
N HIS A 390 -10.36 0.91 -6.12
CA HIS A 390 -11.20 -0.16 -5.60
C HIS A 390 -10.96 -1.48 -6.35
N PHE A 391 -10.97 -1.44 -7.69
CA PHE A 391 -10.74 -2.62 -8.50
C PHE A 391 -9.31 -3.14 -8.29
N CYS A 392 -8.32 -2.25 -8.29
CA CYS A 392 -6.94 -2.61 -7.97
C CYS A 392 -6.81 -3.28 -6.59
N ASP A 393 -7.56 -2.81 -5.59
CA ASP A 393 -7.50 -3.30 -4.22
C ASP A 393 -8.06 -4.72 -4.06
N MET A 394 -9.03 -5.10 -4.90
CA MET A 394 -9.51 -6.48 -5.00
C MET A 394 -8.38 -7.43 -5.40
N PHE A 395 -7.62 -7.09 -6.45
CA PHE A 395 -6.48 -7.89 -6.89
C PHE A 395 -5.33 -7.86 -5.89
N ARG A 396 -5.02 -6.69 -5.32
CA ARG A 396 -3.99 -6.55 -4.28
C ARG A 396 -4.28 -7.46 -3.08
N SER A 397 -5.50 -7.41 -2.57
CA SER A 397 -5.92 -8.20 -1.40
C SER A 397 -5.79 -9.70 -1.66
N ALA A 398 -6.28 -10.17 -2.81
CA ALA A 398 -6.12 -11.56 -3.21
C ALA A 398 -4.65 -11.97 -3.37
N THR A 399 -3.82 -11.11 -3.97
CA THR A 399 -2.36 -11.35 -4.12
C THR A 399 -1.65 -11.43 -2.77
N ASN A 400 -2.00 -10.56 -1.83
CA ASN A 400 -1.45 -10.59 -0.48
C ASN A 400 -1.80 -11.90 0.22
N VAL A 401 -3.05 -12.38 0.08
CA VAL A 401 -3.46 -13.69 0.63
C VAL A 401 -2.68 -14.84 -0.02
N LEU A 402 -2.49 -14.84 -1.35
CA LEU A 402 -1.66 -15.82 -2.05
C LEU A 402 -0.23 -15.84 -1.52
N GLY A 403 0.41 -14.67 -1.42
CA GLY A 403 1.79 -14.53 -0.93
C GLY A 403 1.95 -15.01 0.51
N ASN A 404 0.99 -14.68 1.39
CA ASN A 404 0.99 -15.12 2.79
C ASN A 404 0.77 -16.62 2.95
N ALA A 405 -0.15 -17.20 2.17
CA ALA A 405 -0.37 -18.64 2.13
C ALA A 405 0.91 -19.38 1.71
N LEU A 406 1.51 -18.93 0.60
CA LEU A 406 2.73 -19.48 0.06
C LEU A 406 3.89 -19.41 1.07
N ALA A 407 4.14 -18.23 1.63
CA ALA A 407 5.21 -18.02 2.60
C ALA A 407 5.03 -18.94 3.83
N THR A 408 3.80 -19.03 4.34
CA THR A 408 3.48 -19.88 5.50
C THR A 408 3.70 -21.36 5.20
N SER A 409 3.27 -21.83 4.02
CA SER A 409 3.48 -23.21 3.60
C SER A 409 4.95 -23.57 3.40
N VAL A 410 5.74 -22.69 2.77
CA VAL A 410 7.17 -22.93 2.53
C VAL A 410 7.97 -22.93 3.82
N VAL A 411 7.75 -21.93 4.68
CA VAL A 411 8.40 -21.89 6.00
C VAL A 411 7.98 -23.07 6.86
N GLY A 412 6.71 -23.48 6.79
CA GLY A 412 6.19 -24.69 7.43
C GLY A 412 6.97 -25.94 7.03
N GLN A 413 7.12 -26.19 5.72
CA GLN A 413 7.88 -27.32 5.20
C GLN A 413 9.35 -27.29 5.65
N TRP A 414 10.01 -26.12 5.61
CA TRP A 414 11.40 -25.99 6.06
C TRP A 414 11.61 -26.24 7.56
N GLU A 415 10.58 -26.11 8.38
CA GLU A 415 10.66 -26.45 9.81
C GLU A 415 10.37 -27.94 10.05
N ASP A 416 9.46 -28.54 9.28
CA ASP A 416 9.16 -29.97 9.36
C ASP A 416 10.32 -30.84 8.87
N ASP A 417 10.91 -30.51 7.71
CA ASP A 417 12.06 -31.23 7.15
C ASP A 417 13.22 -31.26 8.16
N LYS A 418 13.46 -30.13 8.83
CA LYS A 418 14.54 -30.01 9.82
C LYS A 418 14.27 -30.77 11.12
N GLU A 419 13.01 -30.84 11.57
CA GLU A 419 12.67 -31.70 12.71
C GLU A 419 12.82 -33.18 12.37
N SER A 420 12.54 -33.57 11.12
CA SER A 420 12.75 -34.94 10.65
C SER A 420 14.24 -35.31 10.55
N GLU A 421 15.10 -34.40 10.12
CA GLU A 421 16.56 -34.58 10.11
C GLU A 421 17.11 -34.78 11.53
N ILE A 422 16.76 -33.89 12.47
CA ILE A 422 17.20 -34.01 13.87
C ILE A 422 16.74 -35.33 14.50
N ALA A 423 15.50 -35.75 14.21
CA ALA A 423 14.97 -37.02 14.72
C ALA A 423 15.64 -38.26 14.09
N SER A 424 16.30 -38.12 12.93
CA SER A 424 17.03 -39.21 12.28
C SER A 424 18.51 -39.31 12.70
N GLU A 425 19.05 -38.24 13.31
CA GLU A 425 20.43 -38.18 13.85
C GLU A 425 20.53 -38.62 15.32
N ILE A 426 19.40 -38.75 16.02
CA ILE A 426 19.26 -39.27 17.40
C ILE A 426 18.87 -40.74 17.33
#